data_AF-A0A969IQ59-F1
#
_entry.id   AF-A0A969IQ59-F1
#
_cell.length_a   1.000
_cell.length_b   1.000
_cell.length_c   1.000
_cell.angle_alpha   90.00
_cell.angle_beta   90.00
_cell.angle_gamma   90.00
#
_symmetry.space_group_name_H-M   'P 1'
#
loop_
_entity.id
_entity.type
_entity.pdbx_description
1 polymer ?
#
loop_
_entity_poly.entity_id
_entity_poly.type
_entity_poly.pdbx_seq_one_letter_code
_entity_poly.pdbx_strand_id
1 'polypeptide(L)'
;MRHHLLIAGTGRAGTSLLVRVLDACGLETEISRRNGEIFWDDNANAGIENVPIIGDDHPYVVKSPFSYQFINELLNRPDIKLDSVLIPVRNLDEAVASRIILELRHRYEHFTEFASQVAETWRDWGTVPGGVTYSLEPLDQARILSVSLHRILEALVDREVPVHFLKFPKCTEDITYLHRRLAPVLGGKISFAEFSKRVASIIDADKVRAIGELAMASRRDAAPSPGEARHVHDTVELPSFDTLDRIALKRELRSAAAALRK
;
A
#
# COMPACT_ATOMS: atom_id res chain seq x y z
N MET A 1 -12.15 13.18 24.68
CA MET A 1 -11.73 11.94 24.00
C MET A 1 -11.93 12.14 22.51
N ARG A 2 -10.86 12.00 21.73
CA ARG A 2 -10.88 12.15 20.27
C ARG A 2 -11.15 10.79 19.64
N HIS A 3 -11.98 10.75 18.62
CA HIS A 3 -12.38 9.52 17.94
C HIS A 3 -11.74 9.46 16.56
N HIS A 4 -11.24 8.28 16.17
CA HIS A 4 -10.63 8.11 14.87
C HIS A 4 -11.02 6.78 14.20
N LEU A 5 -11.10 6.83 12.88
CA LEU A 5 -11.07 5.70 11.97
C LEU A 5 -9.62 5.54 11.46
N LEU A 6 -8.97 4.44 11.79
CA LEU A 6 -7.59 4.18 11.34
C LEU A 6 -7.59 3.37 10.05
N ILE A 7 -6.91 3.84 9.01
CA ILE A 7 -6.50 3.02 7.86
C ILE A 7 -5.09 2.52 8.11
N ALA A 8 -4.97 1.23 8.42
CA ALA A 8 -3.72 0.55 8.74
C ALA A 8 -3.36 -0.49 7.67
N GLY A 9 -2.47 -1.41 8.01
CA GLY A 9 -2.11 -2.54 7.17
C GLY A 9 -0.77 -2.36 6.49
N THR A 10 -0.46 -3.29 5.59
CA THR A 10 0.90 -3.50 5.10
C THR A 10 1.35 -2.46 4.09
N GLY A 11 0.70 -1.31 3.90
CA GLY A 11 1.02 -0.37 2.81
C GLY A 11 0.88 -0.98 1.40
N ARG A 12 0.93 -0.14 0.34
CA ARG A 12 0.81 -0.58 -1.08
C ARG A 12 -0.43 -1.43 -1.42
N ALA A 13 -1.46 -1.35 -0.60
CA ALA A 13 -2.76 -2.03 -0.76
C ALA A 13 -3.93 -1.05 -0.96
N GLY A 14 -3.66 0.13 -1.51
CA GLY A 14 -4.70 1.13 -1.79
C GLY A 14 -5.12 1.98 -0.57
N THR A 15 -4.27 2.13 0.43
CA THR A 15 -4.57 2.96 1.62
C THR A 15 -4.89 4.42 1.27
N SER A 16 -4.19 5.02 0.30
CA SER A 16 -4.46 6.41 -0.16
C SER A 16 -5.77 6.52 -0.94
N LEU A 17 -6.13 5.47 -1.69
CA LEU A 17 -7.43 5.38 -2.36
C LEU A 17 -8.55 5.40 -1.32
N LEU A 18 -8.41 4.63 -0.23
CA LEU A 18 -9.41 4.60 0.84
C LEU A 18 -9.61 5.97 1.48
N VAL A 19 -8.54 6.74 1.71
CA VAL A 19 -8.66 8.13 2.21
C VAL A 19 -9.51 8.96 1.26
N ARG A 20 -9.20 8.96 -0.06
CA ARG A 20 -9.95 9.72 -1.07
C ARG A 20 -11.42 9.30 -1.16
N VAL A 21 -11.69 7.99 -1.07
CA VAL A 21 -13.05 7.45 -1.07
C VAL A 21 -13.85 7.93 0.14
N LEU A 22 -13.25 7.88 1.35
CA LEU A 22 -13.92 8.31 2.57
C LEU A 22 -14.12 9.84 2.60
N ASP A 23 -13.16 10.61 2.10
CA ASP A 23 -13.27 12.05 1.91
C ASP A 23 -14.45 12.42 1.00
N ALA A 24 -14.59 11.75 -0.15
CA ALA A 24 -15.73 11.95 -1.04
C ALA A 24 -17.06 11.52 -0.41
N CYS A 25 -17.02 10.57 0.53
CA CYS A 25 -18.16 10.19 1.35
C CYS A 25 -18.46 11.22 2.48
N GLY A 26 -17.69 12.30 2.58
CA GLY A 26 -17.90 13.36 3.56
C GLY A 26 -17.40 13.03 4.96
N LEU A 27 -16.52 12.04 5.10
CA LEU A 27 -15.77 11.85 6.34
C LEU A 27 -14.64 12.87 6.40
N GLU A 28 -14.32 13.33 7.61
CA GLU A 28 -13.23 14.25 7.82
C GLU A 28 -11.87 13.56 7.58
N THR A 29 -11.11 14.08 6.63
CA THR A 29 -9.75 13.62 6.28
C THR A 29 -8.78 14.80 6.17
N GLU A 30 -7.48 14.54 6.05
CA GLU A 30 -6.48 15.59 5.77
C GLU A 30 -6.78 16.35 4.46
N ILE A 31 -7.40 15.69 3.47
CA ILE A 31 -7.77 16.33 2.19
C ILE A 31 -8.76 17.47 2.48
N SER A 32 -9.84 17.16 3.20
CA SER A 32 -10.85 18.13 3.60
C SER A 32 -10.32 19.23 4.52
N ARG A 33 -9.35 18.93 5.40
CA ARG A 33 -8.79 19.90 6.36
C ARG A 33 -7.82 20.90 5.73
N ARG A 34 -7.02 20.46 4.74
CA ARG A 34 -5.99 21.29 4.10
C ARG A 34 -6.44 21.94 2.79
N ASN A 35 -7.75 22.02 2.54
CA ASN A 35 -8.30 22.51 1.27
C ASN A 35 -7.66 21.84 0.02
N GLY A 36 -7.24 20.57 0.14
CA GLY A 36 -6.55 19.84 -0.92
C GLY A 36 -5.04 20.04 -1.03
N GLU A 37 -4.41 20.88 -0.20
CA GLU A 37 -2.94 21.02 -0.14
C GLU A 37 -2.31 19.85 0.64
N ILE A 38 -2.25 18.70 -0.02
CA ILE A 38 -1.64 17.48 0.51
C ILE A 38 -0.38 17.12 -0.30
N PHE A 39 0.65 16.65 0.38
CA PHE A 39 1.76 16.01 -0.30
C PHE A 39 1.27 14.73 -0.97
N TRP A 40 1.43 14.67 -2.29
CA TRP A 40 1.03 13.54 -3.12
C TRP A 40 2.17 13.18 -4.06
N ASP A 41 2.51 11.90 -4.10
CA ASP A 41 3.50 11.33 -5.01
C ASP A 41 2.76 10.60 -6.14
N ASP A 42 2.80 11.19 -7.34
CA ASP A 42 2.17 10.64 -8.55
C ASP A 42 2.80 9.31 -9.02
N ASN A 43 4.10 9.14 -8.79
CA ASN A 43 4.82 7.92 -9.13
C ASN A 43 4.37 6.74 -8.25
N ALA A 44 4.21 7.02 -6.95
CA ALA A 44 3.78 6.07 -5.94
C ALA A 44 2.27 5.89 -5.87
N ASN A 45 1.49 6.85 -6.41
CA ASN A 45 0.05 7.03 -6.15
C ASN A 45 -0.24 6.99 -4.62
N ALA A 46 0.58 7.71 -3.85
CA ALA A 46 0.57 7.68 -2.39
C ALA A 46 0.82 9.07 -1.78
N GLY A 47 0.71 9.17 -0.44
CA GLY A 47 0.64 10.43 0.30
C GLY A 47 -0.45 10.40 1.37
N ILE A 48 -0.52 11.44 2.21
CA ILE A 48 -1.53 11.58 3.28
C ILE A 48 -1.28 10.64 4.48
N GLU A 49 -0.02 10.32 4.78
CA GLU A 49 0.34 9.54 5.97
C GLU A 49 0.38 10.42 7.24
N ASN A 50 -0.13 9.88 8.33
CA ASN A 50 -0.16 10.51 9.65
C ASN A 50 0.46 9.61 10.73
N VAL A 51 0.92 10.25 11.80
CA VAL A 51 1.37 9.61 13.04
C VAL A 51 0.49 10.12 14.19
N PRO A 52 -0.64 9.47 14.50
CA PRO A 52 -1.64 10.02 15.44
C PRO A 52 -1.15 10.17 16.88
N ILE A 53 0.00 9.57 17.21
CA ILE A 53 0.66 9.76 18.51
C ILE A 53 1.50 11.07 18.58
N ILE A 54 1.81 11.68 17.44
CA ILE A 54 2.57 12.94 17.34
C ILE A 54 1.62 14.07 16.93
N GLY A 55 1.55 15.13 17.73
CA GLY A 55 0.68 16.29 17.46
C GLY A 55 -0.79 16.06 17.88
N ASP A 56 -1.49 17.17 18.10
CA ASP A 56 -2.80 17.16 18.76
C ASP A 56 -3.99 17.39 17.83
N ASP A 57 -3.77 17.57 16.53
CA ASP A 57 -4.84 17.88 15.58
C ASP A 57 -4.83 16.97 14.35
N HIS A 58 -5.39 15.76 14.51
CA HIS A 58 -5.58 14.80 13.42
C HIS A 58 -7.06 14.71 13.03
N PRO A 59 -7.38 14.50 11.74
CA PRO A 59 -8.77 14.29 11.28
C PRO A 59 -9.36 12.97 11.80
N TYR A 60 -10.68 12.83 11.71
CA TYR A 60 -11.33 11.56 12.02
C TYR A 60 -10.71 10.37 11.28
N VAL A 61 -10.50 10.46 9.96
CA VAL A 61 -9.85 9.40 9.17
C VAL A 61 -8.34 9.58 9.17
N VAL A 62 -7.63 8.68 9.84
CA VAL A 62 -6.17 8.70 9.94
C VAL A 62 -5.58 7.58 9.11
N LYS A 63 -4.67 7.89 8.19
CA LYS A 63 -3.94 6.87 7.43
C LYS A 63 -2.55 6.67 8.02
N SER A 64 -2.25 5.46 8.50
CA SER A 64 -0.91 5.13 9.00
C SER A 64 -0.50 3.69 8.65
N PRO A 65 0.14 3.47 7.49
CA PRO A 65 0.57 2.15 7.04
C PRO A 65 1.74 1.57 7.85
N PHE A 66 2.34 2.36 8.74
CA PHE A 66 3.42 1.94 9.65
C PHE A 66 2.96 1.91 11.12
N SER A 67 1.64 1.94 11.35
CA SER A 67 1.03 1.87 12.69
C SER A 67 1.47 0.66 13.51
N TYR A 68 1.91 -0.45 12.89
CA TYR A 68 2.46 -1.60 13.62
C TYR A 68 3.64 -1.25 14.54
N GLN A 69 4.34 -0.13 14.29
CA GLN A 69 5.46 0.32 15.10
C GLN A 69 5.01 0.95 16.43
N PHE A 70 3.78 1.49 16.47
CA PHE A 70 3.30 2.27 17.62
C PHE A 70 1.85 1.95 18.01
N ILE A 71 1.24 0.89 17.47
CA ILE A 71 -0.19 0.57 17.69
C ILE A 71 -0.51 0.39 19.19
N ASN A 72 0.40 -0.23 19.94
CA ASN A 72 0.23 -0.41 21.39
C ASN A 72 0.27 0.93 22.14
N GLU A 73 1.15 1.85 21.74
CA GLU A 73 1.20 3.20 22.30
C GLU A 73 -0.10 3.96 21.99
N LEU A 74 -0.54 3.92 20.73
CA LEU A 74 -1.79 4.54 20.29
C LEU A 74 -2.99 4.03 21.09
N LEU A 75 -3.11 2.71 21.28
CA LEU A 75 -4.21 2.09 22.02
C LEU A 75 -4.14 2.35 23.54
N ASN A 76 -2.98 2.76 24.07
CA ASN A 76 -2.80 3.10 25.48
C ASN A 76 -3.07 4.58 25.76
N ARG A 77 -3.25 5.43 24.75
CA ARG A 77 -3.54 6.85 24.93
C ARG A 77 -4.97 7.05 25.46
N PRO A 78 -5.16 7.65 26.65
CA PRO A 78 -6.50 7.83 27.23
C PRO A 78 -7.32 8.91 26.51
N ASP A 79 -6.67 9.76 25.73
CA ASP A 79 -7.29 10.86 25.01
C ASP A 79 -7.74 10.49 23.59
N ILE A 80 -7.41 9.28 23.11
CA ILE A 80 -7.72 8.77 21.78
C ILE A 80 -8.54 7.48 21.88
N LYS A 81 -9.59 7.37 21.06
CA LYS A 81 -10.37 6.15 20.85
C LYS A 81 -10.41 5.80 19.37
N LEU A 82 -10.06 4.56 19.05
CA LEU A 82 -10.30 4.02 17.71
C LEU A 82 -11.71 3.46 17.65
N ASP A 83 -12.55 4.03 16.78
CA ASP A 83 -13.91 3.53 16.56
C ASP A 83 -13.89 2.25 15.72
N SER A 84 -12.99 2.20 14.75
CA SER A 84 -12.70 1.02 13.95
C SER A 84 -11.39 1.17 13.18
N VAL A 85 -10.90 0.06 12.62
CA VAL A 85 -9.72 0.01 11.77
C VAL A 85 -10.05 -0.61 10.42
N LEU A 86 -9.70 0.07 9.34
CA LEU A 86 -9.70 -0.47 7.99
C LEU A 86 -8.34 -1.08 7.67
N ILE A 87 -8.31 -2.36 7.30
CA ILE A 87 -7.10 -3.06 6.87
C ILE A 87 -7.29 -3.53 5.42
N PRO A 88 -6.84 -2.77 4.42
CA PRO A 88 -6.72 -3.31 3.08
C PRO A 88 -5.65 -4.41 3.05
N VAL A 89 -5.99 -5.55 2.45
CA VAL A 89 -5.16 -6.73 2.30
C VAL A 89 -4.95 -6.99 0.82
N ARG A 90 -3.70 -7.00 0.40
CA ARG A 90 -3.24 -7.39 -0.94
C ARG A 90 -2.58 -8.75 -0.89
N ASN A 91 -2.45 -9.43 -2.03
CA ASN A 91 -1.54 -10.58 -2.09
C ASN A 91 -0.11 -10.14 -1.67
N LEU A 92 0.58 -10.98 -0.89
CA LEU A 92 1.84 -10.66 -0.26
C LEU A 92 2.96 -10.46 -1.29
N ASP A 93 3.03 -11.35 -2.29
CA ASP A 93 3.93 -11.28 -3.44
C ASP A 93 3.81 -9.93 -4.19
N GLU A 94 2.59 -9.46 -4.46
CA GLU A 94 2.32 -8.23 -5.15
C GLU A 94 2.61 -6.99 -4.29
N ALA A 95 2.38 -7.09 -2.98
CA ALA A 95 2.70 -6.02 -2.03
C ALA A 95 4.21 -5.85 -1.91
N VAL A 96 4.95 -6.97 -1.83
CA VAL A 96 6.42 -7.02 -1.86
C VAL A 96 6.95 -6.45 -3.17
N ALA A 97 6.47 -6.96 -4.30
CA ALA A 97 6.86 -6.50 -5.63
C ALA A 97 6.61 -4.99 -5.80
N SER A 98 5.44 -4.51 -5.38
CA SER A 98 5.10 -3.09 -5.50
C SER A 98 6.02 -2.19 -4.68
N ARG A 99 6.52 -2.64 -3.52
CA ARG A 99 7.47 -1.86 -2.71
C ARG A 99 8.82 -1.79 -3.40
N ILE A 100 9.38 -2.95 -3.72
CA ILE A 100 10.72 -3.06 -4.30
C ILE A 100 10.79 -2.30 -5.62
N ILE A 101 9.78 -2.46 -6.49
CA ILE A 101 9.74 -1.74 -7.77
C ILE A 101 9.70 -0.21 -7.57
N LEU A 102 8.95 0.30 -6.58
CA LEU A 102 8.87 1.74 -6.37
C LEU A 102 10.21 2.32 -5.87
N GLU A 103 10.86 1.64 -4.94
CA GLU A 103 12.19 2.02 -4.44
C GLU A 103 13.25 1.99 -5.54
N LEU A 104 13.24 0.95 -6.38
CA LEU A 104 14.14 0.84 -7.52
C LEU A 104 13.89 1.96 -8.54
N ARG A 105 12.63 2.30 -8.82
CA ARG A 105 12.29 3.44 -9.69
C ARG A 105 12.82 4.76 -9.15
N HIS A 106 12.57 5.04 -7.87
CA HIS A 106 13.10 6.24 -7.22
C HIS A 106 14.63 6.30 -7.26
N ARG A 107 15.30 5.14 -7.10
CA ARG A 107 16.74 5.03 -7.24
C ARG A 107 17.21 5.36 -8.65
N TYR A 108 16.57 4.79 -9.66
CA TYR A 108 16.87 5.06 -11.05
C TYR A 108 16.57 6.49 -11.47
N GLU A 109 15.66 7.19 -10.79
CA GLU A 109 15.38 8.60 -11.06
C GLU A 109 16.45 9.52 -10.45
N HIS A 110 16.91 9.24 -9.24
CA HIS A 110 17.73 10.20 -8.47
C HIS A 110 19.20 9.82 -8.29
N PHE A 111 19.59 8.58 -8.55
CA PHE A 111 20.95 8.08 -8.30
C PHE A 111 21.57 7.44 -9.55
N THR A 112 21.13 7.86 -10.75
CA THR A 112 21.62 7.36 -12.05
C THR A 112 23.14 7.33 -12.17
N GLU A 113 23.82 8.37 -11.73
CA GLU A 113 25.28 8.50 -11.87
C GLU A 113 26.05 7.48 -11.02
N PHE A 114 25.55 7.16 -9.82
CA PHE A 114 26.14 6.16 -8.95
C PHE A 114 25.69 4.73 -9.33
N ALA A 115 24.40 4.56 -9.61
CA ALA A 115 23.82 3.27 -9.98
C ALA A 115 24.35 2.74 -11.32
N SER A 116 24.73 3.61 -12.25
CA SER A 116 25.33 3.22 -13.54
C SER A 116 26.79 2.81 -13.46
N GLN A 117 27.47 3.05 -12.34
CA GLN A 117 28.88 2.72 -12.13
C GLN A 117 29.10 1.38 -11.43
N VAL A 118 28.04 0.74 -10.92
CA VAL A 118 28.10 -0.55 -10.25
C VAL A 118 27.53 -1.65 -11.15
N ALA A 119 28.22 -2.79 -11.22
CA ALA A 119 27.84 -3.91 -12.09
C ALA A 119 26.61 -4.69 -11.58
N GLU A 120 26.35 -4.64 -10.27
CA GLU A 120 25.23 -5.32 -9.63
C GLU A 120 24.26 -4.34 -8.97
N THR A 121 22.96 -4.57 -9.17
CA THR A 121 21.91 -3.82 -8.48
C THR A 121 21.92 -4.22 -7.00
N TRP A 122 22.26 -3.26 -6.12
CA TRP A 122 22.28 -3.51 -4.68
C TRP A 122 20.90 -3.82 -4.12
N ARG A 123 20.85 -4.86 -3.28
CA ARG A 123 19.62 -5.38 -2.67
C ARG A 123 19.29 -4.76 -1.32
N ASP A 124 20.22 -4.07 -0.66
CA ASP A 124 20.04 -3.61 0.74
C ASP A 124 19.91 -2.07 0.90
N TRP A 125 19.53 -1.37 -0.16
CA TRP A 125 19.41 0.09 -0.14
C TRP A 125 18.04 0.57 -0.65
N GLY A 126 17.21 1.05 0.29
CA GLY A 126 16.01 1.84 0.03
C GLY A 126 16.15 3.26 0.60
N THR A 127 15.31 4.19 0.15
CA THR A 127 15.52 5.62 0.41
C THR A 127 14.68 6.07 1.60
N VAL A 128 15.33 6.54 2.66
CA VAL A 128 14.70 7.37 3.69
C VAL A 128 15.59 8.59 3.99
N PRO A 129 15.01 9.77 4.28
CA PRO A 129 15.80 10.90 4.76
C PRO A 129 16.63 10.48 5.99
N GLY A 130 17.96 10.58 5.90
CA GLY A 130 18.88 10.18 6.99
C GLY A 130 19.68 8.89 6.76
N GLY A 131 19.51 8.19 5.64
CA GLY A 131 20.46 7.14 5.20
C GLY A 131 20.32 5.77 5.88
N VAL A 132 19.11 5.38 6.29
CA VAL A 132 18.87 4.01 6.78
C VAL A 132 18.83 3.03 5.61
N THR A 133 19.66 2.00 5.67
CA THR A 133 19.61 0.84 4.75
C THR A 133 18.57 -0.16 5.22
N TYR A 134 17.79 -0.72 4.29
CA TYR A 134 16.86 -1.80 4.58
C TYR A 134 16.78 -2.75 3.38
N SER A 135 16.53 -4.03 3.68
CA SER A 135 16.53 -5.09 2.68
C SER A 135 15.41 -4.90 1.65
N LEU A 136 15.77 -4.95 0.37
CA LEU A 136 14.86 -5.08 -0.77
C LEU A 136 14.81 -6.52 -1.26
N GLU A 137 15.37 -7.48 -0.52
CA GLU A 137 15.18 -8.89 -0.80
C GLU A 137 13.70 -9.25 -0.61
N PRO A 138 13.04 -9.87 -1.61
CA PRO A 138 11.63 -10.22 -1.55
C PRO A 138 11.21 -10.95 -0.28
N LEU A 139 12.02 -11.90 0.20
CA LEU A 139 11.70 -12.67 1.41
C LEU A 139 11.70 -11.81 2.67
N ASP A 140 12.64 -10.87 2.80
CA ASP A 140 12.70 -9.98 3.96
C ASP A 140 11.56 -8.98 3.94
N GLN A 141 11.21 -8.45 2.77
CA GLN A 141 10.01 -7.65 2.61
C GLN A 141 8.76 -8.46 3.01
N ALA A 142 8.61 -9.71 2.56
CA ALA A 142 7.49 -10.56 2.94
C ALA A 142 7.42 -10.77 4.46
N ARG A 143 8.56 -10.99 5.11
CA ARG A 143 8.65 -11.12 6.58
C ARG A 143 8.22 -9.84 7.29
N ILE A 144 8.73 -8.68 6.88
CA ILE A 144 8.36 -7.38 7.45
C ILE A 144 6.84 -7.20 7.37
N LEU A 145 6.24 -7.43 6.22
CA LEU A 145 4.78 -7.24 6.04
C LEU A 145 3.97 -8.24 6.87
N SER A 146 4.41 -9.50 6.93
CA SER A 146 3.73 -10.53 7.71
C SER A 146 3.78 -10.24 9.21
N VAL A 147 4.95 -9.88 9.73
CA VAL A 147 5.14 -9.51 11.14
C VAL A 147 4.37 -8.23 11.47
N SER A 148 4.40 -7.23 10.58
CA SER A 148 3.68 -5.97 10.77
C SER A 148 2.18 -6.17 10.86
N LEU A 149 1.61 -7.00 9.96
CA LEU A 149 0.19 -7.32 9.98
C LEU A 149 -0.19 -8.10 11.25
N HIS A 150 0.59 -9.11 11.61
CA HIS A 150 0.33 -9.91 12.81
C HIS A 150 0.31 -9.05 14.08
N ARG A 151 1.30 -8.18 14.27
CA ARG A 151 1.37 -7.26 15.41
C ARG A 151 0.17 -6.32 15.51
N ILE A 152 -0.29 -5.78 14.37
CA ILE A 152 -1.49 -4.93 14.35
C ILE A 152 -2.71 -5.75 14.78
N LEU A 153 -2.90 -6.94 14.21
CA LEU A 153 -4.06 -7.76 14.49
C LEU A 153 -4.11 -8.23 15.96
N GLU A 154 -2.98 -8.69 16.49
CA GLU A 154 -2.85 -9.06 17.91
C GLU A 154 -3.29 -7.90 18.81
N ALA A 155 -2.70 -6.72 18.64
CA ALA A 155 -3.02 -5.54 19.45
C ALA A 155 -4.49 -5.10 19.35
N LEU A 156 -5.09 -5.17 18.15
CA LEU A 156 -6.49 -4.78 17.94
C LEU A 156 -7.46 -5.80 18.51
N VAL A 157 -7.14 -7.09 18.42
CA VAL A 157 -7.94 -8.18 19.01
C VAL A 157 -7.91 -8.07 20.53
N ASP A 158 -6.74 -7.87 21.13
CA ASP A 158 -6.57 -7.70 22.59
C ASP A 158 -7.37 -6.52 23.15
N ARG A 159 -7.62 -5.49 22.34
CA ARG A 159 -8.38 -4.29 22.72
C ARG A 159 -9.80 -4.24 22.15
N GLU A 160 -10.24 -5.34 21.55
CA GLU A 160 -11.59 -5.48 20.96
C GLU A 160 -11.96 -4.34 20.00
N VAL A 161 -10.98 -3.78 19.30
CA VAL A 161 -11.22 -2.70 18.33
C VAL A 161 -11.81 -3.30 17.05
N PRO A 162 -12.95 -2.79 16.54
CA PRO A 162 -13.56 -3.33 15.33
C PRO A 162 -12.63 -3.26 14.11
N VAL A 163 -12.42 -4.39 13.44
CA VAL A 163 -11.56 -4.49 12.25
C VAL A 163 -12.37 -4.79 11.00
N HIS A 164 -12.16 -4.01 9.95
CA HIS A 164 -12.80 -4.22 8.64
C HIS A 164 -11.74 -4.45 7.56
N PHE A 165 -11.66 -5.70 7.09
CA PHE A 165 -10.76 -6.05 5.99
C PHE A 165 -11.32 -5.64 4.63
N LEU A 166 -10.46 -5.15 3.73
CA LEU A 166 -10.80 -4.92 2.33
C LEU A 166 -9.82 -5.68 1.44
N LYS A 167 -10.30 -6.50 0.51
CA LYS A 167 -9.43 -7.16 -0.45
C LYS A 167 -9.04 -6.17 -1.55
N PHE A 168 -7.74 -5.93 -1.71
CA PHE A 168 -7.16 -5.22 -2.84
C PHE A 168 -6.65 -6.25 -3.87
N PRO A 169 -6.85 -6.05 -5.18
CA PRO A 169 -7.49 -4.91 -5.85
C PRO A 169 -9.03 -4.99 -5.94
N LYS A 170 -9.68 -6.02 -5.41
CA LYS A 170 -11.14 -6.18 -5.54
C LYS A 170 -11.95 -4.91 -5.17
N CYS A 171 -11.49 -4.15 -4.18
CA CYS A 171 -12.09 -2.88 -3.77
C CYS A 171 -12.03 -1.76 -4.83
N THR A 172 -11.19 -1.90 -5.87
CA THR A 172 -11.12 -1.00 -7.04
C THR A 172 -11.90 -1.55 -8.24
N GLU A 173 -12.10 -2.86 -8.30
CA GLU A 173 -12.74 -3.54 -9.43
C GLU A 173 -14.26 -3.69 -9.24
N ASP A 174 -14.71 -3.77 -7.98
CA ASP A 174 -16.09 -4.03 -7.60
C ASP A 174 -16.57 -2.96 -6.61
N ILE A 175 -17.24 -1.92 -7.15
CA ILE A 175 -17.76 -0.80 -6.35
C ILE A 175 -18.87 -1.24 -5.38
N THR A 176 -19.63 -2.29 -5.72
CA THR A 176 -20.63 -2.88 -4.84
C THR A 176 -19.98 -3.59 -3.65
N TYR A 177 -18.87 -4.31 -3.88
CA TYR A 177 -18.05 -4.85 -2.81
C TYR A 177 -17.49 -3.74 -1.91
N LEU A 178 -16.93 -2.68 -2.50
CA LEU A 178 -16.39 -1.56 -1.75
C LEU A 178 -17.44 -0.91 -0.85
N HIS A 179 -18.61 -0.57 -1.41
CA HIS A 179 -19.72 0.02 -0.64
C HIS A 179 -20.15 -0.88 0.52
N ARG A 180 -20.34 -2.18 0.26
CA ARG A 180 -20.73 -3.15 1.31
C ARG A 180 -19.69 -3.24 2.42
N ARG A 181 -18.40 -3.21 2.11
CA ARG A 181 -17.33 -3.29 3.12
C ARG A 181 -17.15 -1.98 3.91
N LEU A 182 -17.46 -0.84 3.31
CA LEU A 182 -17.42 0.45 3.98
C LEU A 182 -18.72 0.80 4.72
N ALA A 183 -19.83 0.11 4.45
CA ALA A 183 -21.12 0.38 5.10
C ALA A 183 -21.07 0.49 6.64
N PRO A 184 -20.30 -0.36 7.38
CA PRO A 184 -20.18 -0.22 8.83
C PRO A 184 -19.57 1.11 9.28
N VAL A 185 -18.59 1.65 8.54
CA VAL A 185 -17.90 2.90 8.89
C VAL A 185 -18.60 4.14 8.35
N LEU A 186 -19.37 4.00 7.26
CA LEU A 186 -20.22 5.07 6.72
C LEU A 186 -21.52 5.25 7.52
N GLY A 187 -21.83 4.33 8.44
CA GLY A 187 -23.03 4.37 9.28
C GLY A 187 -24.34 4.34 8.49
N GLY A 188 -24.35 3.73 7.30
CA GLY A 188 -25.52 3.65 6.42
C GLY A 188 -26.04 4.99 5.87
N LYS A 189 -25.31 6.09 6.08
CA LYS A 189 -25.73 7.46 5.69
C LYS A 189 -25.79 7.68 4.18
N ILE A 190 -25.11 6.82 3.41
CA ILE A 190 -24.94 6.98 1.96
C ILE A 190 -25.51 5.75 1.25
N SER A 191 -26.53 5.99 0.42
CA SER A 191 -27.09 4.96 -0.46
C SER A 191 -26.06 4.49 -1.48
N PHE A 192 -26.22 3.28 -2.02
CA PHE A 192 -25.32 2.77 -3.05
C PHE A 192 -25.25 3.68 -4.29
N ALA A 193 -26.38 4.27 -4.68
CA ALA A 193 -26.45 5.20 -5.81
C ALA A 193 -25.62 6.47 -5.56
N GLU A 194 -25.75 7.08 -4.39
CA GLU A 194 -24.99 8.28 -4.02
C GLU A 194 -23.49 7.96 -3.84
N PHE A 195 -23.18 6.81 -3.23
CA PHE A 195 -21.80 6.33 -3.10
C PHE A 195 -21.15 6.17 -4.46
N SER A 196 -21.83 5.50 -5.40
CA SER A 196 -21.32 5.24 -6.75
C SER A 196 -21.02 6.55 -7.48
N LYS A 197 -21.92 7.54 -7.37
CA LYS A 197 -21.73 8.86 -7.98
C LYS A 197 -20.50 9.58 -7.43
N ARG A 198 -20.27 9.54 -6.11
CA ARG A 198 -19.14 10.22 -5.45
C ARG A 198 -17.79 9.57 -5.73
N VAL A 199 -17.78 8.25 -5.92
CA VAL A 199 -16.55 7.45 -5.96
C VAL A 199 -16.10 7.12 -7.40
N ALA A 200 -16.99 7.22 -8.40
CA ALA A 200 -16.70 6.85 -9.79
C ALA A 200 -15.46 7.54 -10.39
N SER A 201 -15.21 8.81 -10.07
CA SER A 201 -14.04 9.55 -10.58
C SER A 201 -12.75 9.31 -9.78
N ILE A 202 -12.83 8.60 -8.66
CA ILE A 202 -11.72 8.38 -7.72
C ILE A 202 -11.03 7.05 -8.01
N ILE A 203 -11.84 6.03 -8.31
CA ILE A 203 -11.36 4.70 -8.67
C ILE A 203 -10.83 4.73 -10.10
N ASP A 204 -9.56 4.42 -10.24
CA ASP A 204 -8.88 4.29 -11.52
C ASP A 204 -8.12 2.96 -11.51
N ALA A 205 -8.62 2.00 -12.28
CA ALA A 205 -8.05 0.66 -12.36
C ALA A 205 -6.63 0.67 -12.96
N ASP A 206 -6.29 1.66 -13.80
CA ASP A 206 -4.97 1.77 -14.43
C ASP A 206 -3.87 2.17 -13.41
N LYS A 207 -4.29 2.65 -12.24
CA LYS A 207 -3.40 2.93 -11.10
C LYS A 207 -3.09 1.69 -10.26
N VAL A 208 -3.80 0.58 -10.45
CA VAL A 208 -3.52 -0.71 -9.81
C VAL A 208 -2.40 -1.43 -10.55
N ARG A 209 -1.17 -1.04 -10.24
CA ARG A 209 0.04 -1.53 -10.92
C ARG A 209 0.62 -2.77 -10.22
N ALA A 210 1.27 -3.64 -11.01
CA ALA A 210 2.01 -4.88 -10.67
C ALA A 210 1.35 -6.22 -11.07
N ILE A 211 0.02 -6.34 -11.11
CA ILE A 211 -0.65 -7.65 -11.38
C ILE A 211 -0.32 -8.18 -12.78
N GLY A 212 -0.47 -7.35 -13.81
CA GLY A 212 -0.24 -7.75 -15.19
C GLY A 212 1.24 -8.04 -15.51
N GLU A 213 2.18 -7.30 -14.92
CA GLU A 213 3.61 -7.46 -15.20
C GLU A 213 4.22 -8.66 -14.49
N LEU A 214 3.78 -8.96 -13.26
CA LEU A 214 4.15 -10.19 -12.54
C LEU A 214 3.61 -11.42 -13.27
N ALA A 215 2.34 -11.41 -13.68
CA ALA A 215 1.74 -12.50 -14.44
C ALA A 215 2.45 -12.75 -15.79
N MET A 216 2.96 -11.70 -16.44
CA MET A 216 3.76 -11.83 -17.66
C MET A 216 5.19 -12.32 -17.41
N ALA A 217 5.79 -11.96 -16.27
CA ALA A 217 7.12 -12.43 -15.89
C ALA A 217 7.11 -13.91 -15.49
N SER A 218 6.16 -14.33 -14.66
CA SER A 218 6.00 -15.74 -14.26
C SER A 218 5.77 -16.67 -15.46
N ARG A 219 5.10 -16.21 -16.52
CA ARG A 219 4.93 -16.98 -17.77
C ARG A 219 6.23 -17.13 -18.58
N ARG A 220 7.21 -16.24 -18.41
CA ARG A 220 8.52 -16.32 -19.09
C ARG A 220 9.51 -17.19 -18.34
N ASP A 221 9.44 -17.18 -17.02
CA ASP A 221 10.29 -18.00 -16.15
C ASP A 221 9.81 -19.47 -16.12
N ALA A 222 8.55 -19.74 -16.48
CA ALA A 222 7.97 -21.08 -16.61
C ALA A 222 8.28 -21.80 -17.95
N ALA A 223 9.50 -21.68 -18.48
CA ALA A 223 9.95 -22.62 -19.51
C ALA A 223 10.10 -24.02 -18.87
N PRO A 224 9.42 -25.07 -19.37
CA PRO A 224 9.42 -26.35 -18.67
C PRO A 224 10.78 -27.04 -18.78
N SER A 225 11.47 -27.18 -17.65
CA SER A 225 12.49 -28.22 -17.48
C SER A 225 11.79 -29.59 -17.47
N PRO A 226 12.11 -30.52 -18.37
CA PRO A 226 11.47 -31.83 -18.36
C PRO A 226 12.10 -32.66 -17.23
N GLY A 227 11.34 -32.95 -16.18
CA GLY A 227 11.67 -34.07 -15.28
C GLY A 227 11.36 -33.97 -13.79
N GLU A 228 10.88 -32.85 -13.25
CA GLU A 228 10.68 -32.77 -11.79
C GLU A 228 9.21 -32.92 -11.39
N ALA A 229 8.94 -34.04 -10.73
CA ALA A 229 7.67 -34.33 -10.08
C ALA A 229 7.34 -33.22 -9.07
N ARG A 230 6.16 -32.60 -9.24
CA ARG A 230 5.64 -31.58 -8.34
C ARG A 230 5.39 -32.19 -6.96
N HIS A 231 6.33 -32.00 -6.03
CA HIS A 231 6.03 -32.13 -4.61
C HIS A 231 5.18 -30.92 -4.20
N VAL A 232 3.95 -31.19 -3.76
CA VAL A 232 2.99 -30.20 -3.26
C VAL A 232 3.44 -29.75 -1.86
N HIS A 233 4.45 -28.89 -1.83
CA HIS A 233 4.55 -27.88 -0.78
C HIS A 233 4.25 -26.56 -1.48
N ASP A 234 3.08 -25.97 -1.20
CA ASP A 234 2.72 -24.60 -1.58
C ASP A 234 3.68 -23.65 -0.85
N THR A 235 4.93 -23.57 -1.31
CA THR A 235 5.83 -22.49 -0.97
C THR A 235 5.31 -21.24 -1.68
N VAL A 236 5.09 -20.16 -0.94
CA VAL A 236 4.82 -18.84 -1.51
C VAL A 236 5.96 -18.51 -2.47
N GLU A 237 5.74 -18.65 -3.78
CA GLU A 237 6.73 -18.32 -4.81
C GLU A 237 6.80 -16.79 -4.94
N LEU A 238 7.66 -16.17 -4.14
CA LEU A 238 7.97 -14.76 -4.28
C LEU A 238 8.75 -14.53 -5.59
N PRO A 239 8.48 -13.44 -6.33
CA PRO A 239 9.26 -13.11 -7.51
C PRO A 239 10.72 -12.85 -7.12
N SER A 240 11.66 -13.28 -7.97
CA SER A 240 13.09 -13.00 -7.74
C SER A 240 13.38 -11.50 -7.81
N PHE A 241 14.42 -11.06 -7.11
CA PHE A 241 14.88 -9.67 -7.15
C PHE A 241 15.16 -9.19 -8.58
N ASP A 242 15.86 -9.99 -9.39
CA ASP A 242 16.21 -9.65 -10.77
C ASP A 242 14.96 -9.44 -11.65
N THR A 243 13.90 -10.21 -11.42
CA THR A 243 12.62 -10.03 -12.12
C THR A 243 11.98 -8.70 -11.75
N LEU A 244 11.97 -8.34 -10.47
CA LEU A 244 11.45 -7.06 -9.99
C LEU A 244 12.27 -5.87 -10.51
N ASP A 245 13.59 -6.02 -10.57
CA ASP A 245 14.49 -5.00 -11.06
C ASP A 245 14.30 -4.69 -12.56
N ARG A 246 14.18 -5.73 -13.38
CA ARG A 246 13.84 -5.58 -14.81
C ARG A 246 12.50 -4.91 -15.03
N ILE A 247 11.51 -5.17 -14.16
CA ILE A 247 10.21 -4.50 -14.22
C ILE A 247 10.37 -3.02 -13.88
N ALA A 248 11.09 -2.68 -12.81
CA ALA A 248 11.35 -1.30 -12.41
C ALA A 248 12.06 -0.50 -13.51
N LEU A 249 13.13 -1.06 -14.08
CA LEU A 249 13.90 -0.42 -15.16
C LEU A 249 13.03 -0.18 -16.41
N LYS A 250 12.23 -1.17 -16.83
CA LYS A 250 11.32 -0.99 -17.98
C LYS A 250 10.30 0.11 -17.75
N ARG A 251 9.83 0.30 -16.51
CA ARG A 251 8.90 1.40 -16.17
C ARG A 251 9.59 2.75 -16.31
N GLU A 252 10.80 2.90 -15.79
CA GLU A 252 11.56 4.16 -15.94
C GLU A 252 11.89 4.47 -17.40
N LEU A 253 12.30 3.48 -18.19
CA LEU A 253 12.53 3.68 -19.62
C LEU A 253 11.27 4.14 -20.37
N ARG A 254 10.09 3.60 -20.01
CA ARG A 254 8.81 4.07 -20.59
C ARG A 254 8.50 5.51 -20.17
N SER A 255 8.70 5.86 -18.90
CA SER A 255 8.49 7.22 -18.38
C SER A 255 9.40 8.23 -19.08
N ALA A 256 10.70 7.94 -19.18
CA ALA A 256 11.68 8.77 -19.88
C ALA A 256 11.34 8.93 -21.37
N ALA A 257 10.98 7.83 -22.05
CA ALA A 257 10.57 7.87 -23.45
C ALA A 257 9.28 8.70 -23.67
N ALA A 258 8.35 8.69 -22.72
CA ALA A 258 7.15 9.53 -22.78
C ALA A 258 7.47 11.01 -22.54
N ALA A 259 8.42 11.33 -21.66
CA ALA A 259 8.87 12.70 -21.41
C ALA A 259 9.57 13.31 -22.63
N LEU A 260 10.39 12.52 -23.35
CA LEU A 260 11.08 12.95 -24.57
C LEU A 260 10.16 13.16 -25.79
N ARG A 261 8.90 12.70 -25.73
CA ARG A 261 7.89 12.85 -26.79
C ARG A 261 6.97 14.06 -26.60
N LYS A 262 7.09 14.77 -25.48
CA LYS A 262 6.38 16.00 -25.18
C LYS A 262 7.23 17.21 -25.52
#